data_AF-A0A7W8VH12-F1
#
_entry.id   AF-A0A7W8VH12-F1
#
_cell.length_a   1.000
_cell.length_b   1.000
_cell.length_c   1.000
_cell.angle_alpha   90.00
_cell.angle_beta   90.00
_cell.angle_gamma   90.00
#
_symmetry.space_group_name_H-M   'P 1'
#
loop_
_entity.id
_entity.type
_entity.pdbx_description
1 polymer ?
#
loop_
_entity_poly.entity_id
_entity_poly.type
_entity_poly.pdbx_seq_one_letter_code
_entity_poly.pdbx_strand_id
1 'polypeptide(L)'
;MTHLDEEQIRLAGGRGPGGLDGAARGHLDGCPECAARVAGTARLGAVLRAAEPEAGPPSFDALIAPALAAERSAPAAPAPAPSARASLRLVAGLVLRQARLVPRMLWPLSAVGFAVLLAAALKAPSPGLGALFLGPGATLVVTVGALAACEPRRDPRMELMRTMRVPPVAVWLSRLALVLGADLAAAGAVSLAAGLVHGGPREAAVLVASWLGPALLGSALAAFGSVWRSPLVGAVLGTSSWLLSTLAAGPVPAGRGMLLGPLADTIGPVWSTGPVSLLLAAALLAWAARLVAREGRALPEG
;
A
#
# COMPACT_ATOMS: atom_id res chain seq x y z
N MET A 1 37.01 37.47 -10.33
CA MET A 1 35.72 37.46 -11.03
C MET A 1 35.19 36.03 -10.99
N THR A 2 33.92 35.84 -10.68
CA THR A 2 33.27 34.52 -10.71
C THR A 2 32.86 34.21 -12.14
N HIS A 3 33.37 33.11 -12.69
CA HIS A 3 32.99 32.61 -14.02
C HIS A 3 31.70 31.80 -13.94
N LEU A 4 31.07 31.56 -15.09
CA LEU A 4 29.97 30.59 -15.20
C LEU A 4 30.45 29.19 -14.77
N ASP A 5 29.57 28.44 -14.12
CA ASP A 5 29.84 27.05 -13.79
C ASP A 5 29.74 26.13 -15.03
N GLU A 6 30.22 24.90 -14.88
CA GLU A 6 30.27 23.93 -15.98
C GLU A 6 28.87 23.59 -16.53
N GLU A 7 27.86 23.61 -15.67
CA GLU A 7 26.50 23.25 -16.03
C GLU A 7 25.86 24.35 -16.89
N GLN A 8 26.07 25.62 -16.54
CA GLN A 8 25.68 26.79 -17.30
C GLN A 8 26.37 26.83 -18.67
N ILE A 9 27.68 26.54 -18.73
CA ILE A 9 28.43 26.48 -19.99
C ILE A 9 27.89 25.37 -20.90
N ARG A 10 27.59 24.19 -20.35
CA ARG A 10 27.03 23.05 -21.08
C ARG A 10 25.60 23.34 -21.58
N LEU A 11 24.76 23.94 -20.75
CA LEU A 11 23.40 24.36 -21.12
C LEU A 11 23.42 25.36 -22.28
N ALA A 12 24.25 26.41 -22.15
CA ALA A 12 24.37 27.44 -23.18
C ALA A 12 24.98 26.91 -24.48
N GLY A 13 25.97 26.02 -24.40
CA GLY A 13 26.59 25.41 -25.58
C GLY A 13 25.69 24.38 -26.29
N GLY A 14 24.80 23.71 -25.56
CA GLY A 14 23.90 22.69 -26.11
C GLY A 14 22.57 23.21 -26.65
N ARG A 15 21.96 24.19 -25.99
CA ARG A 15 20.62 24.73 -26.31
C ARG A 15 20.59 26.23 -26.63
N GLY A 16 21.75 26.87 -26.61
CA GLY A 16 21.88 28.32 -26.77
C GLY A 16 21.71 29.09 -25.46
N PRO A 17 22.04 30.40 -25.44
CA PRO A 17 22.02 31.23 -24.23
C PRO A 17 20.62 31.54 -23.70
N GLY A 18 19.55 31.11 -24.38
CA GLY A 18 18.15 31.28 -23.96
C GLY A 18 17.78 30.52 -22.68
N GLY A 19 18.54 29.47 -22.31
CA GLY A 19 18.31 28.69 -21.09
C GLY A 19 18.99 29.25 -19.83
N LEU A 20 19.81 30.30 -19.96
CA LEU A 20 20.45 30.96 -18.82
C LEU A 20 19.52 31.97 -18.15
N ASP A 21 19.72 32.21 -16.85
CA ASP A 21 19.10 33.35 -16.17
C ASP A 21 19.70 34.69 -16.66
N GLY A 22 19.07 35.81 -16.29
CA GLY A 22 19.47 37.13 -16.76
C GLY A 22 20.87 37.56 -16.33
N ALA A 23 21.32 37.14 -15.15
CA ALA A 23 22.64 37.50 -14.61
C ALA A 23 23.76 36.71 -15.31
N ALA A 24 23.55 35.41 -15.52
CA ALA A 24 24.47 34.54 -16.26
C ALA A 24 24.57 34.95 -17.74
N ARG A 25 23.45 35.41 -18.34
CA ARG A 25 23.46 35.94 -19.71
C ARG A 25 24.25 37.25 -19.81
N GLY A 26 24.00 38.20 -18.90
CA GLY A 26 24.77 39.45 -18.85
C GLY A 26 26.27 39.22 -18.60
N HIS A 27 26.63 38.20 -17.80
CA HIS A 27 28.03 37.81 -17.63
C HIS A 27 28.63 37.22 -18.91
N LEU A 28 27.90 36.34 -19.62
CA LEU A 28 28.34 35.75 -20.87
C LEU A 28 28.66 36.82 -21.93
N ASP A 29 27.84 37.88 -21.99
CA ASP A 29 28.03 39.01 -22.92
C ASP A 29 29.26 39.86 -22.56
N GLY A 30 29.64 39.91 -21.28
CA GLY A 30 30.77 40.70 -20.78
C GLY A 30 32.08 39.93 -20.57
N CYS A 31 32.08 38.60 -20.67
CA CYS A 31 33.22 37.74 -20.32
C CYS A 31 33.70 36.92 -21.52
N PRO A 32 34.81 37.31 -22.18
CA PRO A 32 35.28 36.66 -23.41
C PRO A 32 35.71 35.20 -23.18
N GLU A 33 36.18 34.86 -21.98
CA GLU A 33 36.57 33.51 -21.62
C GLU A 33 35.37 32.56 -21.56
N CYS A 34 34.28 32.98 -20.90
CA CYS A 34 33.04 32.21 -20.86
C CYS A 34 32.40 32.07 -22.25
N ALA A 35 32.44 33.14 -23.07
CA ALA A 35 31.98 33.09 -24.46
C ALA A 35 32.79 32.08 -25.30
N ALA A 36 34.11 32.05 -25.14
CA ALA A 36 34.99 31.10 -25.83
C ALA A 36 34.70 29.65 -25.42
N ARG A 37 34.45 29.39 -24.12
CA ARG A 37 34.09 28.07 -23.60
C ARG A 37 32.74 27.60 -24.14
N VAL A 38 31.71 28.44 -24.12
CA VAL A 38 30.39 28.14 -24.70
C VAL A 38 30.48 27.85 -26.20
N ALA A 39 31.25 28.65 -26.95
CA ALA A 39 31.50 28.41 -28.37
C ALA A 39 32.26 27.09 -28.62
N GLY A 40 33.22 26.74 -27.74
CA GLY A 40 33.91 25.46 -27.75
C GLY A 40 32.96 24.28 -27.57
N THR A 41 32.07 24.35 -26.58
CA THR A 41 31.06 23.32 -26.32
C THR A 41 30.05 23.21 -27.46
N ALA A 42 29.62 24.33 -28.04
CA ALA A 42 28.74 24.33 -29.21
C ALA A 42 29.38 23.69 -30.43
N ARG A 43 30.67 23.97 -30.69
CA ARG A 43 31.45 23.32 -31.76
C ARG A 43 31.60 21.83 -31.53
N LEU A 44 31.93 21.40 -30.30
CA LEU A 44 32.01 19.99 -29.95
C LEU A 44 30.67 19.28 -30.20
N GLY A 45 29.56 19.89 -29.78
CA GLY A 45 28.21 19.36 -30.03
C GLY A 45 27.80 19.36 -31.50
N ALA A 46 28.32 20.28 -32.33
CA ALA A 46 28.10 20.26 -33.77
C ALA A 46 28.89 19.13 -34.44
N VAL A 47 30.16 18.94 -34.06
CA VAL A 47 30.99 17.83 -34.56
C VAL A 47 30.40 16.48 -34.17
N LEU A 48 29.95 16.30 -32.93
CA LEU A 48 29.33 15.06 -32.48
C LEU A 48 28.05 14.74 -33.27
N ARG A 49 27.19 15.74 -33.52
CA ARG A 49 25.98 15.56 -34.34
C ARG A 49 26.28 15.27 -35.81
N ALA A 50 27.37 15.82 -36.36
CA ALA A 50 27.79 15.55 -37.73
C ALA A 50 28.49 14.19 -37.88
N ALA A 51 29.14 13.71 -36.81
CA ALA A 51 29.82 12.42 -36.76
C ALA A 51 28.89 11.25 -36.40
N GLU A 52 27.75 11.52 -35.76
CA GLU A 52 26.67 10.55 -35.62
C GLU A 52 26.04 10.31 -36.99
N PRO A 53 26.17 9.09 -37.57
CA PRO A 53 25.37 8.77 -38.74
C PRO A 53 23.90 8.94 -38.37
N GLU A 54 23.13 9.56 -39.26
CA GLU A 54 21.68 9.77 -39.17
C GLU A 54 20.89 8.45 -39.27
N ALA A 55 21.45 7.35 -38.76
CA ALA A 55 20.73 6.15 -38.41
C ALA A 55 19.86 6.49 -37.18
N GLY A 56 18.81 7.25 -37.43
CA GLY A 56 17.72 7.40 -36.48
C GLY A 56 17.31 6.00 -36.02
N PRO A 57 17.08 5.79 -34.72
CA PRO A 57 16.57 4.52 -34.24
C PRO A 57 15.35 4.15 -35.09
N PRO A 58 15.25 2.90 -35.58
CA PRO A 58 14.17 2.54 -36.48
C PRO A 58 12.86 2.87 -35.79
N SER A 59 11.89 3.40 -36.55
CA SER A 59 10.61 3.82 -35.97
C SER A 59 9.96 2.65 -35.22
N PHE A 60 9.17 2.97 -34.19
CA PHE A 60 8.37 1.98 -33.49
C PHE A 60 7.58 1.10 -34.46
N ASP A 61 7.06 1.70 -35.53
CA ASP A 61 6.32 1.01 -36.59
C ASP A 61 7.19 0.08 -37.44
N ALA A 62 8.50 0.32 -37.54
CA ALA A 62 9.42 -0.53 -38.27
C ALA A 62 9.84 -1.78 -37.46
N LEU A 63 9.96 -1.67 -36.14
CA LEU A 63 10.44 -2.78 -35.29
C LEU A 63 9.31 -3.54 -34.57
N ILE A 64 8.34 -2.81 -34.01
CA ILE A 64 7.38 -3.38 -33.07
C ILE A 64 6.04 -3.66 -33.73
N ALA A 65 5.55 -2.78 -34.62
CA ALA A 65 4.28 -3.01 -35.30
C ALA A 65 4.22 -4.34 -36.08
N PRO A 66 5.28 -4.80 -36.78
CA PRO A 66 5.26 -6.08 -37.47
C PRO A 66 5.23 -7.27 -36.50
N ALA A 67 5.97 -7.18 -35.39
CA ALA A 67 5.98 -8.21 -34.35
C ALA A 67 4.61 -8.32 -33.65
N LEU A 68 3.98 -7.18 -33.34
CA LEU A 68 2.62 -7.14 -32.76
C LEU A 68 1.56 -7.63 -33.75
N ALA A 69 1.69 -7.31 -35.04
CA ALA A 69 0.80 -7.83 -36.07
C ALA A 69 0.92 -9.35 -36.18
N ALA A 70 2.15 -9.89 -36.20
CA ALA A 70 2.40 -11.33 -36.19
C ALA A 70 1.82 -12.03 -34.95
N GLU A 71 1.96 -11.44 -33.76
CA GLU A 71 1.33 -11.98 -32.53
C GLU A 71 -0.20 -11.97 -32.59
N ARG A 72 -0.82 -10.93 -33.16
CA ARG A 72 -2.29 -10.86 -33.31
C ARG A 72 -2.83 -11.80 -34.38
N SER A 73 -2.06 -12.03 -35.44
CA SER A 73 -2.42 -12.92 -36.55
C SER A 73 -2.19 -14.40 -36.24
N ALA A 74 -1.38 -14.72 -35.22
CA ALA A 74 -1.23 -16.09 -34.76
C ALA A 74 -2.56 -16.56 -34.12
N PRO A 75 -3.13 -17.70 -34.56
CA PRO A 75 -4.29 -18.27 -33.88
C PRO A 75 -3.91 -18.54 -32.43
N ALA A 76 -4.56 -17.84 -31.51
CA ALA A 76 -4.32 -17.99 -30.08
C ALA A 76 -4.65 -19.43 -29.68
N ALA A 77 -3.62 -20.26 -29.52
CA ALA A 77 -3.79 -21.59 -28.98
C ALA A 77 -4.50 -21.44 -27.61
N PRO A 78 -5.56 -22.21 -27.34
CA PRO A 78 -6.26 -22.13 -26.07
C PRO A 78 -5.25 -22.40 -24.95
N ALA A 79 -4.98 -21.37 -24.14
CA ALA A 79 -4.08 -21.52 -23.02
C ALA A 79 -4.68 -22.57 -22.06
N PRO A 80 -3.91 -23.59 -21.66
CA PRO A 80 -4.41 -24.60 -20.74
C PRO A 80 -4.86 -23.92 -19.45
N ALA A 81 -6.08 -24.22 -19.01
CA ALA A 81 -6.59 -23.70 -17.76
C ALA A 81 -5.65 -24.13 -16.63
N PRO A 82 -5.13 -23.20 -15.81
CA PRO A 82 -4.24 -23.57 -14.73
C PRO A 82 -4.99 -24.44 -13.72
N SER A 83 -4.36 -25.54 -13.29
CA SER A 83 -4.92 -26.36 -12.21
C SER A 83 -5.04 -25.54 -10.92
N ALA A 84 -5.98 -25.90 -10.04
CA ALA A 84 -6.15 -25.24 -8.74
C ALA A 84 -4.83 -25.17 -7.94
N ARG A 85 -4.01 -26.23 -8.00
CA ARG A 85 -2.69 -26.28 -7.33
C ARG A 85 -1.67 -25.36 -7.99
N ALA A 86 -1.71 -25.18 -9.31
CA ALA A 86 -0.86 -24.21 -10.00
C ALA A 86 -1.28 -22.78 -9.62
N SER A 87 -2.58 -22.48 -9.65
CA SER A 87 -3.14 -21.18 -9.24
C SER A 87 -2.80 -20.84 -7.79
N LEU A 88 -2.94 -21.79 -6.86
CA LEU A 88 -2.58 -21.59 -5.46
C LEU A 88 -1.09 -21.30 -5.29
N ARG A 89 -0.22 -22.05 -5.99
CA ARG A 89 1.23 -21.81 -5.97
C ARG A 89 1.59 -20.44 -6.54
N LEU A 90 0.91 -20.00 -7.59
CA LEU A 90 1.08 -18.66 -8.15
C LEU A 90 0.66 -17.58 -7.16
N VAL A 91 -0.52 -17.71 -6.54
CA VAL A 91 -1.02 -16.78 -5.52
C VAL A 91 -0.06 -16.72 -4.32
N ALA A 92 0.35 -17.87 -3.78
CA ALA A 92 1.32 -17.94 -2.69
C ALA A 92 2.67 -17.31 -3.07
N GLY A 93 3.16 -17.60 -4.28
CA GLY A 93 4.39 -16.99 -4.80
C GLY A 93 4.29 -15.46 -4.92
N LEU A 94 3.15 -14.94 -5.37
CA LEU A 94 2.89 -13.49 -5.43
C LEU A 94 2.87 -12.87 -4.04
N VAL A 95 2.12 -13.46 -3.11
CA VAL A 95 2.01 -13.01 -1.71
C VAL A 95 3.38 -13.00 -1.03
N LEU A 96 4.16 -14.07 -1.13
CA LEU A 96 5.49 -14.15 -0.53
C LEU A 96 6.47 -13.14 -1.13
N ARG A 97 6.39 -12.86 -2.43
CA ARG A 97 7.23 -11.83 -3.06
C ARG A 97 6.87 -10.42 -2.58
N GLN A 98 5.61 -10.15 -2.21
CA GLN A 98 5.23 -8.87 -1.61
C GLN A 98 5.91 -8.61 -0.26
N ALA A 99 6.40 -9.63 0.45
CA ALA A 99 7.05 -9.45 1.76
C ALA A 99 8.31 -8.57 1.68
N ARG A 100 9.02 -8.61 0.56
CA ARG A 100 10.19 -7.74 0.31
C ARG A 100 9.80 -6.30 -0.01
N LEU A 101 8.55 -6.08 -0.43
CA LEU A 101 8.01 -4.78 -0.80
C LEU A 101 7.32 -4.09 0.36
N VAL A 102 6.78 -4.82 1.35
CA VAL A 102 6.20 -4.23 2.58
C VAL A 102 7.27 -3.40 3.33
N PRO A 103 6.94 -2.23 3.89
CA PRO A 103 7.88 -1.45 4.70
C PRO A 103 8.52 -2.32 5.78
N ARG A 104 9.86 -2.40 5.81
CA ARG A 104 10.57 -3.28 6.76
C ARG A 104 10.25 -2.94 8.22
N MET A 105 9.92 -1.68 8.51
CA MET A 105 9.52 -1.22 9.85
C MET A 105 8.17 -1.76 10.32
N LEU A 106 7.31 -2.23 9.42
CA LEU A 106 5.99 -2.77 9.79
C LEU A 106 6.12 -4.07 10.60
N TRP A 107 7.03 -4.96 10.20
CA TRP A 107 7.26 -6.24 10.88
C TRP A 107 7.66 -6.10 12.35
N PRO A 108 8.71 -5.34 12.72
CA PRO A 108 9.06 -5.16 14.12
C PRO A 108 7.97 -4.39 14.87
N LEU A 109 7.24 -3.46 14.24
CA LEU A 109 6.15 -2.74 14.89
C LEU A 109 4.99 -3.67 15.27
N SER A 110 4.53 -4.52 14.33
CA SER A 110 3.51 -5.55 14.63
C SER A 110 4.03 -6.53 15.69
N ALA A 111 5.28 -6.99 15.57
CA ALA A 111 5.87 -7.91 16.54
C ALA A 111 5.93 -7.33 17.96
N VAL A 112 6.37 -6.07 18.10
CA VAL A 112 6.38 -5.36 19.39
C VAL A 112 4.96 -5.18 19.91
N GLY A 113 4.01 -4.79 19.06
CA GLY A 113 2.60 -4.66 19.43
C GLY A 113 2.04 -5.96 19.99
N PHE A 114 2.21 -7.08 19.29
CA PHE A 114 1.75 -8.39 19.76
C PHE A 114 2.52 -8.91 20.97
N ALA A 115 3.82 -8.60 21.12
CA ALA A 115 4.58 -8.94 22.31
C ALA A 115 4.06 -8.20 23.56
N VAL A 116 3.73 -6.91 23.42
CA VAL A 116 3.11 -6.12 24.50
C VAL A 116 1.73 -6.68 24.85
N LEU A 117 0.91 -7.04 23.85
CA LEU A 117 -0.41 -7.64 24.09
C LEU A 117 -0.31 -9.01 24.76
N LEU A 118 0.66 -9.84 24.36
CA LEU A 118 0.91 -11.11 25.01
C LEU A 118 1.33 -10.90 26.47
N ALA A 119 2.26 -9.99 26.74
CA ALA A 119 2.69 -9.69 28.11
C ALA A 119 1.52 -9.18 28.96
N ALA A 120 0.67 -8.30 28.42
CA ALA A 120 -0.53 -7.81 29.10
C ALA A 120 -1.53 -8.95 29.37
N ALA A 121 -1.78 -9.83 28.39
CA ALA A 121 -2.67 -10.97 28.53
C ALA A 121 -2.15 -11.98 29.57
N LEU A 122 -0.84 -12.24 29.62
CA LEU A 122 -0.23 -13.14 30.60
C LEU A 122 -0.20 -12.58 32.02
N LYS A 123 -0.27 -11.25 32.18
CA LYS A 123 -0.33 -10.58 33.49
C LYS A 123 -1.75 -10.30 33.96
N ALA A 124 -2.75 -10.56 33.12
CA ALA A 124 -4.15 -10.33 33.47
C ALA A 124 -4.60 -11.30 34.58
N PRO A 125 -5.22 -10.82 35.67
CA PRO A 125 -5.73 -11.69 36.74
C PRO A 125 -6.83 -12.65 36.31
N SER A 126 -7.51 -12.35 35.20
CA SER A 126 -8.61 -13.14 34.66
C SER A 126 -8.62 -13.11 33.13
N PRO A 127 -9.12 -14.16 32.47
CA PRO A 127 -9.22 -14.21 31.01
C PRO A 127 -10.09 -13.08 30.45
N GLY A 128 -11.12 -12.65 31.20
CA GLY A 128 -11.96 -11.50 30.83
C GLY A 128 -11.19 -10.17 30.81
N LEU A 129 -10.28 -9.94 31.77
CA LEU A 129 -9.39 -8.77 31.74
C LEU A 129 -8.40 -8.88 30.56
N GLY A 130 -7.89 -10.08 30.28
CA GLY A 130 -7.05 -10.33 29.10
C GLY A 130 -7.75 -9.95 27.79
N ALA A 131 -9.03 -10.33 27.65
CA ALA A 131 -9.85 -10.00 26.48
C ALA A 131 -10.07 -8.47 26.32
N LEU A 132 -10.19 -7.72 27.41
CA LEU A 132 -10.35 -6.26 27.38
C LEU A 132 -9.12 -5.53 26.83
N PHE A 133 -7.92 -6.10 26.98
CA PHE A 133 -6.69 -5.54 26.39
C PHE A 133 -6.43 -6.11 24.99
N LEU A 134 -6.54 -7.43 24.84
CA LEU A 134 -6.22 -8.13 23.60
C LEU A 134 -7.20 -7.77 22.48
N GLY A 135 -8.50 -7.65 22.79
CA GLY A 135 -9.56 -7.30 21.84
C GLY A 135 -9.26 -6.00 21.08
N PRO A 136 -9.31 -4.84 21.77
CA PRO A 136 -8.93 -3.55 21.23
C PRO A 136 -7.52 -3.48 20.66
N GLY A 137 -6.55 -4.10 21.34
CA GLY A 137 -5.15 -4.03 20.97
C GLY A 137 -4.85 -4.73 19.65
N ALA A 138 -5.31 -5.99 19.49
CA ALA A 138 -5.13 -6.74 18.26
C ALA A 138 -5.89 -6.07 17.10
N THR A 139 -7.10 -5.57 17.36
CA THR A 139 -7.89 -4.80 16.39
C THR A 139 -7.13 -3.58 15.89
N LEU A 140 -6.49 -2.83 16.78
CA LEU A 140 -5.67 -1.67 16.42
C LEU A 140 -4.48 -2.07 15.56
N VAL A 141 -3.69 -3.06 15.99
CA VAL A 141 -2.49 -3.51 15.26
C VAL A 141 -2.85 -3.98 13.85
N VAL A 142 -3.88 -4.82 13.71
CA VAL A 142 -4.37 -5.33 12.41
C VAL A 142 -4.87 -4.19 11.52
N THR A 143 -5.60 -3.22 12.09
CA THR A 143 -6.12 -2.07 11.33
C THR A 143 -4.99 -1.15 10.86
N VAL A 144 -3.98 -0.91 11.69
CA VAL A 144 -2.77 -0.16 11.32
C VAL A 144 -1.99 -0.90 10.22
N GLY A 145 -1.86 -2.22 10.33
CA GLY A 145 -1.28 -3.07 9.29
C GLY A 145 -2.01 -2.93 7.95
N ALA A 146 -3.35 -2.94 7.98
CA ALA A 146 -4.20 -2.73 6.80
C ALA A 146 -3.98 -1.35 6.15
N LEU A 147 -3.92 -0.29 6.96
CA LEU A 147 -3.65 1.08 6.49
C LEU A 147 -2.29 1.18 5.81
N ALA A 148 -1.25 0.64 6.45
CA ALA A 148 0.10 0.63 5.90
C ALA A 148 0.20 -0.23 4.62
N ALA A 149 -0.60 -1.30 4.50
CA ALA A 149 -0.70 -2.07 3.26
C ALA A 149 -1.40 -1.29 2.13
N CYS A 150 -2.38 -0.46 2.49
CA CYS A 150 -3.18 0.34 1.55
C CYS A 150 -2.56 1.70 1.19
N GLU A 151 -1.49 2.12 1.88
CA GLU A 151 -0.86 3.41 1.60
C GLU A 151 -0.35 3.45 0.14
N PRO A 152 -0.88 4.36 -0.70
CA PRO A 152 -0.40 4.57 -2.04
C PRO A 152 1.03 5.06 -1.91
N ARG A 153 1.98 4.16 -2.14
CA ARG A 153 3.34 4.60 -2.39
C ARG A 153 3.23 5.51 -3.61
N ARG A 154 3.51 6.80 -3.41
CA ARG A 154 3.85 7.74 -4.48
C ARG A 154 5.14 7.25 -5.11
N ASP A 155 5.06 6.09 -5.76
CA ASP A 155 6.16 5.48 -6.46
C ASP A 155 5.98 5.88 -7.92
N PRO A 156 6.89 6.67 -8.50
CA PRO A 156 6.85 7.02 -9.93
C PRO A 156 6.80 5.78 -10.84
N ARG A 157 7.07 4.59 -10.28
CA ARG A 157 6.84 3.28 -10.91
C ARG A 157 5.38 2.92 -11.19
N MET A 158 4.39 3.72 -10.79
CA MET A 158 2.99 3.50 -11.19
C MET A 158 2.82 3.54 -12.72
N GLU A 159 3.65 4.30 -13.44
CA GLU A 159 3.72 4.26 -14.90
C GLU A 159 4.24 2.91 -15.41
N LEU A 160 5.29 2.37 -14.76
CA LEU A 160 5.85 1.06 -15.08
C LEU A 160 4.89 -0.10 -14.74
N MET A 161 4.00 0.09 -13.75
CA MET A 161 2.98 -0.89 -13.41
C MET A 161 1.94 -1.07 -14.52
N ARG A 162 1.70 -0.03 -15.33
CA ARG A 162 0.83 -0.13 -16.52
C ARG A 162 1.43 -0.99 -17.62
N THR A 163 2.76 -1.19 -17.63
CA THR A 163 3.44 -2.10 -18.57
C THR A 163 3.58 -3.54 -18.04
N MET A 164 3.24 -3.79 -16.77
CA MET A 164 3.33 -5.13 -16.19
C MET A 164 2.10 -5.98 -16.52
N ARG A 165 2.32 -7.28 -16.76
CA ARG A 165 1.26 -8.27 -17.00
C ARG A 165 0.41 -8.61 -15.76
N VAL A 166 0.72 -8.06 -14.59
CA VAL A 166 0.02 -8.35 -13.33
C VAL A 166 -0.96 -7.21 -13.03
N PRO A 167 -2.26 -7.49 -12.86
CA PRO A 167 -3.24 -6.43 -12.62
C PRO A 167 -3.02 -5.77 -11.24
N PRO A 168 -3.25 -4.44 -11.11
CA PRO A 168 -2.97 -3.70 -9.88
C PRO A 168 -3.75 -4.24 -8.68
N VAL A 169 -5.00 -4.68 -8.90
CA VAL A 169 -5.81 -5.32 -7.86
C VAL A 169 -5.17 -6.58 -7.28
N ALA A 170 -4.46 -7.38 -8.08
CA ALA A 170 -3.78 -8.58 -7.59
C ALA A 170 -2.57 -8.22 -6.72
N VAL A 171 -1.82 -7.17 -7.08
CA VAL A 171 -0.72 -6.64 -6.26
C VAL A 171 -1.24 -6.09 -4.93
N TRP A 172 -2.31 -5.31 -4.98
CA TRP A 172 -2.96 -4.76 -3.79
C TRP A 172 -3.50 -5.87 -2.87
N LEU A 173 -4.29 -6.82 -3.41
CA LEU A 173 -4.82 -7.95 -2.65
C LEU A 173 -3.72 -8.82 -2.07
N SER A 174 -2.66 -9.11 -2.81
CA SER A 174 -1.56 -9.95 -2.32
C SER A 174 -0.79 -9.27 -1.17
N ARG A 175 -0.59 -7.96 -1.23
CA ARG A 175 0.02 -7.20 -0.12
C ARG A 175 -0.89 -7.17 1.09
N LEU A 176 -2.18 -6.87 0.90
CA LEU A 176 -3.15 -6.81 1.99
C LEU A 176 -3.30 -8.18 2.66
N ALA A 177 -3.42 -9.25 1.87
CA ALA A 177 -3.49 -10.62 2.36
C ALA A 177 -2.22 -11.03 3.13
N LEU A 178 -1.03 -10.61 2.68
CA LEU A 178 0.21 -10.87 3.40
C LEU A 178 0.22 -10.22 4.78
N VAL A 179 -0.07 -8.91 4.85
CA VAL A 179 0.01 -8.15 6.10
C VAL A 179 -1.09 -8.59 7.06
N LEU A 180 -2.34 -8.63 6.61
CA LEU A 180 -3.45 -9.12 7.43
C LEU A 180 -3.23 -10.58 7.83
N GLY A 181 -2.82 -11.46 6.92
CA GLY A 181 -2.57 -12.86 7.24
C GLY A 181 -1.51 -13.03 8.33
N ALA A 182 -0.42 -12.27 8.27
CA ALA A 182 0.61 -12.29 9.30
C ALA A 182 0.13 -11.72 10.64
N ASP A 183 -0.57 -10.59 10.64
CA ASP A 183 -1.09 -9.98 11.87
C ASP A 183 -2.18 -10.85 12.52
N LEU A 184 -3.08 -11.44 11.73
CA LEU A 184 -4.11 -12.37 12.21
C LEU A 184 -3.49 -13.67 12.77
N ALA A 185 -2.44 -14.19 12.12
CA ALA A 185 -1.71 -15.36 12.61
C ALA A 185 -0.98 -15.06 13.94
N ALA A 186 -0.36 -13.88 14.05
CA ALA A 186 0.29 -13.42 15.27
C ALA A 186 -0.73 -13.22 16.41
N ALA A 187 -1.86 -12.55 16.14
CA ALA A 187 -2.95 -12.38 17.09
C ALA A 187 -3.53 -13.73 17.55
N GLY A 188 -3.69 -14.68 16.63
CA GLY A 188 -4.11 -16.05 16.92
C GLY A 188 -3.09 -16.80 17.80
N ALA A 189 -1.80 -16.68 17.50
CA ALA A 189 -0.73 -17.27 18.31
C ALA A 189 -0.68 -16.67 19.72
N VAL A 190 -0.84 -15.35 19.87
CA VAL A 190 -0.95 -14.68 21.18
C VAL A 190 -2.17 -15.16 21.94
N SER A 191 -3.33 -15.27 21.27
CA SER A 191 -4.57 -15.77 21.88
C SER A 191 -4.43 -17.22 22.35
N LEU A 192 -3.79 -18.07 21.55
CA LEU A 192 -3.51 -19.46 21.90
C LEU A 192 -2.55 -19.56 23.08
N ALA A 193 -1.42 -18.84 23.04
CA ALA A 193 -0.44 -18.84 24.12
C ALA A 193 -1.06 -18.37 25.45
N ALA A 194 -1.83 -17.27 25.42
CA ALA A 194 -2.53 -16.78 26.60
C ALA A 194 -3.60 -17.78 27.09
N GLY A 195 -4.39 -18.36 26.19
CA GLY A 195 -5.42 -19.34 26.54
C GLY A 195 -4.84 -20.60 27.19
N LEU A 196 -3.71 -21.10 26.70
CA LEU A 196 -3.02 -22.27 27.28
C LEU A 196 -2.57 -22.03 28.73
N VAL A 197 -2.30 -20.78 29.12
CA VAL A 197 -1.95 -20.42 30.50
C VAL A 197 -3.17 -20.29 31.41
N HIS A 198 -4.31 -19.81 30.88
CA HIS A 198 -5.47 -19.42 31.69
C HIS A 198 -6.59 -20.47 31.78
N GLY A 199 -6.60 -21.51 30.95
CA GLY A 199 -7.69 -22.49 31.00
C GLY A 199 -7.87 -23.39 29.78
N GLY A 200 -6.98 -23.32 28.79
CA GLY A 200 -6.94 -24.20 27.63
C GLY A 200 -7.59 -23.63 26.36
N PRO A 201 -7.92 -24.49 25.37
CA PRO A 201 -8.34 -24.06 24.03
C PRO A 201 -9.63 -23.23 23.99
N ARG A 202 -10.54 -23.42 24.96
CA ARG A 202 -11.78 -22.65 25.04
C ARG A 202 -11.52 -21.18 25.32
N GLU A 203 -10.60 -20.87 26.23
CA GLU A 203 -10.20 -19.49 26.55
C GLU A 203 -9.52 -18.84 25.34
N ALA A 204 -8.68 -19.59 24.61
CA ALA A 204 -8.09 -19.11 23.37
C ALA A 204 -9.17 -18.73 22.32
N ALA A 205 -10.23 -19.53 22.19
CA ALA A 205 -11.34 -19.23 21.28
C ALA A 205 -12.12 -17.96 21.69
N VAL A 206 -12.34 -17.76 23.00
CA VAL A 206 -12.96 -16.53 23.54
C VAL A 206 -12.09 -15.31 23.22
N LEU A 207 -10.77 -15.44 23.42
CA LEU A 207 -9.81 -14.38 23.08
C LEU A 207 -9.83 -14.07 21.58
N VAL A 208 -9.83 -15.08 20.71
CA VAL A 208 -9.95 -14.88 19.25
C VAL A 208 -11.26 -14.17 18.88
N ALA A 209 -12.39 -14.61 19.46
CA ALA A 209 -13.69 -14.02 19.21
C ALA A 209 -13.79 -12.54 19.67
N SER A 210 -12.94 -12.11 20.61
CA SER A 210 -12.92 -10.73 21.09
C SER A 210 -12.31 -9.72 20.11
N TRP A 211 -11.44 -10.15 19.18
CA TRP A 211 -10.80 -9.25 18.22
C TRP A 211 -11.08 -9.57 16.75
N LEU A 212 -11.41 -10.82 16.38
CA LEU A 212 -11.46 -11.22 14.96
C LEU A 212 -12.47 -10.40 14.14
N GLY A 213 -13.73 -10.33 14.60
CA GLY A 213 -14.78 -9.53 13.97
C GLY A 213 -14.42 -8.04 13.88
N PRO A 214 -14.12 -7.36 15.01
CA PRO A 214 -13.68 -5.97 15.01
C PRO A 214 -12.48 -5.69 14.11
N ALA A 215 -11.46 -6.55 14.14
CA ALA A 215 -10.23 -6.39 13.35
C ALA A 215 -10.50 -6.50 11.85
N LEU A 216 -11.30 -7.48 11.42
CA LEU A 216 -11.66 -7.67 10.02
C LEU A 216 -12.55 -6.52 9.52
N LEU A 217 -13.53 -6.09 10.31
CA LEU A 217 -14.40 -4.97 9.95
C LEU A 217 -13.64 -3.64 9.91
N GLY A 218 -12.80 -3.37 10.92
CA GLY A 218 -11.95 -2.18 11.00
C GLY A 218 -10.93 -2.10 9.86
N SER A 219 -10.25 -3.21 9.57
CA SER A 219 -9.32 -3.28 8.43
C SER A 219 -10.03 -3.14 7.08
N ALA A 220 -11.22 -3.72 6.90
CA ALA A 220 -12.01 -3.57 5.68
C ALA A 220 -12.49 -2.13 5.47
N LEU A 221 -12.97 -1.45 6.52
CA LEU A 221 -13.34 -0.03 6.48
C LEU A 221 -12.14 0.87 6.19
N ALA A 222 -11.01 0.59 6.82
CA ALA A 222 -9.75 1.31 6.59
C ALA A 222 -9.27 1.16 5.15
N ALA A 223 -9.25 -0.07 4.62
CA ALA A 223 -8.87 -0.37 3.25
C ALA A 223 -9.83 0.28 2.25
N PHE A 224 -11.14 0.18 2.49
CA PHE A 224 -12.16 0.81 1.66
C PHE A 224 -12.01 2.33 1.61
N GLY A 225 -11.90 3.01 2.76
CA GLY A 225 -11.73 4.46 2.82
C GLY A 225 -10.44 4.93 2.15
N SER A 226 -9.36 4.16 2.31
CA SER A 226 -8.06 4.43 1.70
C SER A 226 -8.14 4.43 0.17
N VAL A 227 -8.79 3.42 -0.40
CA VAL A 227 -8.95 3.25 -1.85
C VAL A 227 -10.01 4.19 -2.41
N TRP A 228 -11.12 4.40 -1.70
CA TRP A 228 -12.25 5.17 -2.21
C TRP A 228 -11.96 6.67 -2.32
N ARG A 229 -11.21 7.24 -1.37
CA ARG A 229 -10.99 8.68 -1.33
C ARG A 229 -9.54 9.06 -1.06
N SER A 230 -8.97 8.61 0.06
CA SER A 230 -7.59 8.90 0.44
C SER A 230 -7.16 8.09 1.67
N PRO A 231 -5.85 7.92 1.92
CA PRO A 231 -5.33 7.24 3.12
C PRO A 231 -5.84 7.85 4.42
N LEU A 232 -6.04 9.18 4.45
CA LEU A 232 -6.58 9.88 5.61
C LEU A 232 -8.02 9.44 5.91
N VAL A 233 -8.87 9.30 4.88
CA VAL A 233 -10.24 8.80 5.06
C VAL A 233 -10.24 7.36 5.57
N GLY A 234 -9.35 6.52 5.02
CA GLY A 234 -9.13 5.18 5.56
C GLY A 234 -8.75 5.19 7.03
N ALA A 235 -7.79 6.04 7.44
CA ALA A 235 -7.35 6.16 8.82
C ALA A 235 -8.48 6.61 9.75
N VAL A 236 -9.30 7.58 9.33
CA VAL A 236 -10.47 8.06 10.07
C VAL A 236 -11.51 6.93 10.24
N LEU A 237 -11.83 6.20 9.17
CA LEU A 237 -12.80 5.09 9.24
C LEU A 237 -12.28 3.93 10.11
N GLY A 238 -11.01 3.56 9.97
CA GLY A 238 -10.37 2.52 10.78
C GLY A 238 -10.33 2.90 12.27
N THR A 239 -9.92 4.13 12.57
CA THR A 239 -9.88 4.65 13.96
C THR A 239 -11.27 4.76 14.57
N SER A 240 -12.25 5.23 13.79
CA SER A 240 -13.65 5.28 14.22
C SER A 240 -14.20 3.88 14.51
N SER A 241 -13.93 2.91 13.63
CA SER A 241 -14.33 1.51 13.85
C SER A 241 -13.67 0.93 15.10
N TRP A 242 -12.38 1.20 15.31
CA TRP A 242 -11.67 0.79 16.51
C TRP A 242 -12.31 1.39 17.78
N LEU A 243 -12.55 2.70 17.81
CA LEU A 243 -13.22 3.37 18.93
C LEU A 243 -14.61 2.79 19.21
N LEU A 244 -15.41 2.54 18.17
CA LEU A 244 -16.73 1.91 18.32
C LEU A 244 -16.62 0.49 18.89
N SER A 245 -15.61 -0.28 18.45
CA SER A 245 -15.36 -1.63 18.98
C SER A 245 -14.95 -1.62 20.45
N THR A 246 -14.13 -0.65 20.89
CA THR A 246 -13.72 -0.55 22.29
C THR A 246 -14.87 -0.15 23.20
N LEU A 247 -15.73 0.75 22.72
CA LEU A 247 -16.96 1.14 23.40
C LEU A 247 -17.96 -0.03 23.50
N ALA A 248 -18.05 -0.87 22.47
CA ALA A 248 -18.91 -2.05 22.47
C ALA A 248 -18.40 -3.19 23.37
N ALA A 249 -17.08 -3.31 23.56
CA ALA A 249 -16.47 -4.39 24.35
C ALA A 249 -16.33 -4.06 25.85
N GLY A 250 -16.31 -2.78 26.22
CA GLY A 250 -16.06 -2.35 27.59
C GLY A 250 -17.29 -2.45 28.51
N PRO A 251 -17.11 -2.75 29.81
CA PRO A 251 -18.19 -2.62 30.80
C PRO A 251 -18.63 -1.16 30.85
N VAL A 252 -19.89 -0.89 30.51
CA VAL A 252 -20.43 0.48 30.52
C VAL A 252 -20.47 0.95 31.98
N PRO A 253 -19.73 2.03 32.35
CA PRO A 253 -19.77 2.54 33.71
C PRO A 253 -21.22 2.88 34.09
N ALA A 254 -21.63 2.56 35.32
CA ALA A 254 -23.02 2.69 35.78
C ALA A 254 -23.65 4.09 35.55
N GLY A 255 -22.84 5.15 35.41
CA GLY A 255 -23.32 6.51 35.08
C GLY A 255 -23.39 6.85 33.57
N ARG A 256 -22.78 6.06 32.68
CA ARG A 256 -22.81 6.26 31.21
C ARG A 256 -23.83 5.35 30.51
N GLY A 257 -24.38 4.37 31.21
CA GLY A 257 -25.33 3.38 30.68
C GLY A 257 -26.61 3.97 30.11
N MET A 258 -27.09 5.10 30.63
CA MET A 258 -28.37 5.66 30.20
C MET A 258 -28.32 6.29 28.81
N LEU A 259 -27.18 6.84 28.38
CA LEU A 259 -27.02 7.46 27.05
C LEU A 259 -26.37 6.54 26.03
N LEU A 260 -25.42 5.70 26.45
CA LEU A 260 -24.65 4.83 25.55
C LEU A 260 -25.18 3.41 25.47
N GLY A 261 -26.06 2.99 26.39
CA GLY A 261 -26.63 1.64 26.42
C GLY A 261 -27.37 1.26 25.13
N PRO A 262 -28.37 2.04 24.66
CA PRO A 262 -29.10 1.73 23.44
C PRO A 262 -28.19 1.67 22.20
N LEU A 263 -27.14 2.49 22.18
CA LEU A 263 -26.14 2.49 21.11
C LEU A 263 -25.28 1.24 21.16
N ALA A 264 -24.81 0.83 22.35
CA ALA A 264 -24.03 -0.39 22.53
C ALA A 264 -24.84 -1.64 22.16
N ASP A 265 -26.13 -1.69 22.49
CA ASP A 265 -27.01 -2.82 22.17
C ASP A 265 -27.28 -2.96 20.66
N THR A 266 -27.36 -1.84 19.95
CA THR A 266 -27.58 -1.83 18.49
C THR A 266 -26.30 -2.06 17.68
N ILE A 267 -25.17 -1.52 18.14
CA ILE A 267 -23.86 -1.62 17.48
C ILE A 267 -23.16 -2.95 17.83
N GLY A 268 -23.31 -3.43 19.06
CA GLY A 268 -22.64 -4.63 19.58
C GLY A 268 -22.67 -5.83 18.63
N PRO A 269 -23.82 -6.23 18.06
CA PRO A 269 -23.89 -7.34 17.12
C PRO A 269 -23.03 -7.15 15.87
N VAL A 270 -22.92 -5.92 15.35
CA VAL A 270 -22.16 -5.61 14.13
C VAL A 270 -20.65 -5.62 14.38
N TRP A 271 -20.19 -5.29 15.59
CA TRP A 271 -18.78 -5.35 15.95
C TRP A 271 -18.41 -6.67 16.65
N SER A 272 -19.37 -7.49 17.05
CA SER A 272 -19.10 -8.84 17.53
C SER A 272 -18.61 -9.76 16.40
N THR A 273 -17.81 -10.77 16.74
CA THR A 273 -17.44 -11.81 15.77
C THR A 273 -18.68 -12.63 15.43
N GLY A 274 -19.26 -12.41 14.25
CA GLY A 274 -20.49 -13.04 13.80
C GLY A 274 -20.63 -12.99 12.27
N PRO A 275 -21.63 -13.68 11.70
CA PRO A 275 -21.78 -13.78 10.25
C PRO A 275 -21.99 -12.41 9.59
N VAL A 276 -22.71 -11.50 10.27
CA VAL A 276 -22.99 -10.15 9.74
C VAL A 276 -21.71 -9.33 9.60
N SER A 277 -20.85 -9.32 10.62
CA SER A 277 -19.59 -8.55 10.61
C SER A 277 -18.63 -9.09 9.54
N LEU A 278 -18.56 -10.42 9.37
CA LEU A 278 -17.78 -11.06 8.32
C LEU A 278 -18.31 -10.76 6.91
N LEU A 279 -19.64 -10.81 6.70
CA LEU A 279 -20.25 -10.47 5.42
C LEU A 279 -20.03 -9.00 5.06
N LEU A 280 -20.15 -8.09 6.03
CA LEU A 280 -19.91 -6.67 5.82
C LEU A 280 -18.44 -6.39 5.49
N ALA A 281 -17.51 -7.01 6.22
CA ALA A 281 -16.08 -6.91 5.94
C ALA A 281 -15.75 -7.45 4.53
N ALA A 282 -16.30 -8.61 4.16
CA ALA A 282 -16.12 -9.18 2.83
C ALA A 282 -16.70 -8.29 1.71
N ALA A 283 -17.89 -7.71 1.91
CA ALA A 283 -18.52 -6.80 0.97
C ALA A 283 -17.69 -5.52 0.78
N LEU A 284 -17.17 -4.94 1.86
CA LEU A 284 -16.30 -3.76 1.82
C LEU A 284 -14.98 -4.05 1.11
N LEU A 285 -14.33 -5.18 1.40
CA LEU A 285 -13.10 -5.60 0.72
C LEU A 285 -13.33 -5.89 -0.77
N ALA A 286 -14.44 -6.54 -1.13
CA ALA A 286 -14.81 -6.77 -2.52
C ALA A 286 -15.07 -5.45 -3.26
N TRP A 287 -15.69 -4.48 -2.59
CA TRP A 287 -15.91 -3.15 -3.16
C TRP A 287 -14.58 -2.40 -3.34
N ALA A 288 -13.70 -2.41 -2.33
CA ALA A 288 -12.37 -1.84 -2.44
C ALA A 288 -11.57 -2.47 -3.61
N ALA A 289 -11.59 -3.80 -3.74
CA ALA A 289 -10.96 -4.49 -4.87
C ALA A 289 -11.52 -4.04 -6.23
N ARG A 290 -12.85 -3.87 -6.32
CA ARG A 290 -13.51 -3.36 -7.52
C ARG A 290 -13.12 -1.92 -7.84
N LEU A 291 -12.89 -1.08 -6.83
CA LEU A 291 -12.42 0.29 -7.02
C LEU A 291 -10.97 0.30 -7.57
N VAL A 292 -10.07 -0.48 -6.98
CA VAL A 292 -8.67 -0.62 -7.49
C VAL A 292 -8.65 -1.16 -8.93
N ALA A 293 -9.54 -2.09 -9.26
CA ALA A 293 -9.63 -2.64 -10.62
C ALA A 293 -10.17 -1.63 -11.66
N ARG A 294 -10.82 -0.53 -11.22
CA ARG A 294 -11.50 0.45 -12.08
C ARG A 294 -10.68 1.69 -12.42
N GLU A 295 -9.51 1.92 -11.81
CA GLU A 295 -8.67 3.11 -12.00
C GLU A 295 -8.01 3.27 -13.40
N GLY A 296 -8.68 2.80 -14.45
CA GLY A 296 -8.50 3.29 -15.82
C GLY A 296 -9.20 4.64 -16.09
N ARG A 297 -9.84 5.27 -15.09
CA ARG A 297 -10.30 6.66 -15.19
C ARG A 297 -9.25 7.55 -14.55
N ALA A 298 -8.47 8.25 -15.38
CA ALA A 298 -7.64 9.36 -14.94
C ALA A 298 -8.48 10.28 -14.05
N LEU A 299 -8.09 10.41 -12.78
CA LEU A 299 -8.62 11.48 -11.93
C LEU A 299 -8.19 12.79 -12.59
N PRO A 300 -9.10 13.76 -12.79
CA PRO A 300 -8.69 15.09 -13.22
C PRO A 300 -7.70 15.60 -12.16
N GLU A 301 -6.50 15.96 -12.61
CA GLU A 301 -5.53 16.66 -11.78
C GLU A 301 -6.23 17.90 -11.24
N GLY A 302 -6.42 17.93 -9.92
CA GLY A 302 -6.99 19.04 -9.18
C GLY A 302 -5.91 19.72 -8.35
#